data_AF-A0A3C0BHL0-F1
#
_entry.id   AF-A0A3C0BHL0-F1
#
_cell.length_a   1.000
_cell.length_b   1.000
_cell.length_c   1.000
_cell.angle_alpha   90.00
_cell.angle_beta   90.00
_cell.angle_gamma   90.00
#
_symmetry.space_group_name_H-M   'P 1'
#
loop_
_entity.id
_entity.type
_entity.pdbx_description
1 polymer ?
#
loop_
_entity_poly.entity_id
_entity_poly.type
_entity_poly.pdbx_seq_one_letter_code
_entity_poly.pdbx_strand_id
1 'polypeptide(L)'
;WEPRIAERIKEISIMGGSVTFGNWTPVAEFNIVVDPEAAYKVFNSGVHIKMSGINLTRQCCLTYGHVQKFREIGTKAAVFAAELTEFFIGTTKESASLSGANMHDACAVAWVIDPSLIRSAEMRIDIELKGEYTRGMTVCDCRHLRGTDPAVDLCRIPTMPVRGRRPNAEAGLELDFPRFLELLYGTLKQYN
;
A
#
# COMPACT_ATOMS: atom_id res chain seq x y z
N TRP A 1 0.97 -18.60 -20.22
CA TRP A 1 1.99 -18.07 -19.30
C TRP A 1 3.26 -17.86 -20.11
N GLU A 2 3.84 -16.66 -20.08
CA GLU A 2 5.08 -16.31 -20.79
C GLU A 2 6.13 -15.90 -19.74
N PRO A 3 7.01 -16.81 -19.30
CA PRO A 3 7.93 -16.58 -18.17
C PRO A 3 8.96 -15.50 -18.46
N ARG A 4 9.36 -15.35 -19.73
CA ARG A 4 10.43 -14.44 -20.15
C ARG A 4 10.07 -12.96 -19.99
N ILE A 5 8.79 -12.65 -19.76
CA ILE A 5 8.36 -11.28 -19.46
C ILE A 5 8.94 -10.82 -18.11
N ALA A 6 9.10 -11.72 -17.13
CA ALA A 6 9.65 -11.36 -15.82
C ALA A 6 11.04 -10.74 -15.93
N GLU A 7 11.89 -11.27 -16.82
CA GLU A 7 13.24 -10.75 -17.08
C GLU A 7 13.25 -9.35 -17.75
N ARG A 8 12.10 -8.93 -18.31
CA ARG A 8 11.95 -7.64 -18.99
C ARG A 8 11.22 -6.60 -18.15
N ILE A 9 10.66 -6.99 -17.01
CA ILE A 9 10.00 -6.07 -16.09
C ILE A 9 11.04 -5.55 -15.10
N LYS A 10 11.21 -4.23 -15.06
CA LYS A 10 12.12 -3.57 -14.11
C LYS A 10 11.64 -3.75 -12.67
N GLU A 11 10.37 -3.47 -12.42
CA GLU A 11 9.75 -3.56 -11.10
C GLU A 11 8.22 -3.67 -11.24
N ILE A 12 7.56 -4.17 -10.20
CA ILE A 12 6.11 -4.21 -10.07
C ILE A 12 5.73 -3.43 -8.81
N SER A 13 5.07 -2.29 -8.97
CA SER A 13 4.47 -1.55 -7.86
C SER A 13 3.00 -1.92 -7.75
N ILE A 14 2.60 -2.52 -6.61
CA ILE A 14 1.23 -3.01 -6.39
C ILE A 14 0.60 -2.36 -5.16
N MET A 15 -0.71 -2.15 -5.22
CA MET A 15 -1.53 -1.98 -4.03
C MET A 15 -2.14 -3.33 -3.67
N GLY A 16 -1.82 -3.82 -2.49
CA GLY A 16 -2.35 -5.08 -1.98
C GLY A 16 -1.51 -5.63 -0.85
N GLY A 17 -2.12 -6.46 -0.03
CA GLY A 17 -1.46 -7.09 1.11
C GLY A 17 -1.34 -6.19 2.33
N SER A 18 -0.64 -6.69 3.34
CA SER A 18 -0.40 -5.98 4.59
C SER A 18 0.79 -6.57 5.33
N VAL A 19 1.58 -5.70 5.94
CA VAL A 19 2.64 -6.12 6.88
C VAL A 19 2.05 -6.48 8.26
N THR A 20 0.83 -6.03 8.57
CA THR A 20 0.23 -6.14 9.90
C THR A 20 -1.03 -7.01 9.90
N PHE A 21 -2.20 -6.40 9.71
CA PHE A 21 -3.53 -7.02 9.76
C PHE A 21 -4.26 -6.87 8.42
N GLY A 22 -5.34 -7.62 8.20
CA GLY A 22 -6.17 -7.58 7.00
C GLY A 22 -7.32 -6.56 7.04
N ASN A 23 -8.01 -6.39 5.91
CA ASN A 23 -9.26 -5.63 5.83
C ASN A 23 -10.45 -6.47 5.33
N TRP A 24 -10.19 -7.63 4.72
CA TRP A 24 -11.22 -8.55 4.25
C TRP A 24 -11.41 -9.71 5.22
N THR A 25 -10.30 -10.29 5.68
CA THR A 25 -10.26 -11.18 6.84
C THR A 25 -9.37 -10.53 7.92
N PRO A 26 -9.27 -11.11 9.14
CA PRO A 26 -8.38 -10.56 10.16
C PRO A 26 -6.93 -10.40 9.72
N VAL A 27 -6.46 -11.19 8.75
CA VAL A 27 -5.06 -11.23 8.31
C VAL A 27 -4.84 -10.97 6.81
N ALA A 28 -5.90 -11.03 6.00
CA ALA A 28 -5.79 -10.89 4.55
C ALA A 28 -6.42 -9.59 4.04
N GLU A 29 -5.72 -8.98 3.09
CA GLU A 29 -6.19 -7.83 2.34
C GLU A 29 -6.98 -8.28 1.10
N PHE A 30 -8.00 -7.50 0.71
CA PHE A 30 -8.94 -7.82 -0.36
C PHE A 30 -8.28 -8.24 -1.69
N ASN A 31 -7.35 -7.46 -2.25
CA ASN A 31 -6.75 -7.80 -3.56
C ASN A 31 -5.99 -9.13 -3.51
N ILE A 32 -5.30 -9.42 -2.41
CA ILE A 32 -4.55 -10.68 -2.25
C ILE A 32 -5.49 -11.87 -2.02
N VAL A 33 -6.54 -11.71 -1.21
CA VAL A 33 -7.45 -12.83 -0.87
C VAL A 33 -8.39 -13.20 -2.02
N VAL A 34 -8.67 -12.27 -2.94
CA VAL A 34 -9.47 -12.52 -4.14
C VAL A 34 -8.80 -13.56 -5.05
N ASP A 35 -7.47 -13.48 -5.23
CA ASP A 35 -6.70 -14.47 -5.99
C ASP A 35 -5.29 -14.66 -5.39
N PRO A 36 -5.17 -15.45 -4.30
CA PRO A 36 -3.89 -15.62 -3.64
C PRO A 36 -2.95 -16.52 -4.44
N GLU A 37 -3.45 -17.40 -5.30
CA GLU A 37 -2.64 -18.18 -6.24
C GLU A 37 -1.92 -17.28 -7.25
N ALA A 38 -2.59 -16.26 -7.80
CA ALA A 38 -1.96 -15.26 -8.64
C ALA A 38 -0.96 -14.42 -7.86
N ALA A 39 -1.33 -13.94 -6.67
CA ALA A 39 -0.41 -13.19 -5.80
C ALA A 39 0.85 -14.03 -5.49
N TYR A 40 0.71 -15.32 -5.16
CA TYR A 40 1.82 -16.22 -4.93
C TYR A 40 2.78 -16.29 -6.12
N LYS A 41 2.25 -16.36 -7.35
CA LYS A 41 3.06 -16.35 -8.57
C LYS A 41 3.78 -15.03 -8.77
N VAL A 42 3.13 -13.89 -8.49
CA VAL A 42 3.76 -12.56 -8.58
C VAL A 42 4.92 -12.45 -7.59
N PHE A 43 4.69 -12.73 -6.30
CA PHE A 43 5.73 -12.66 -5.26
C PHE A 43 6.88 -13.67 -5.45
N ASN A 44 6.67 -14.74 -6.23
CA ASN A 44 7.71 -15.71 -6.58
C ASN A 44 8.20 -15.60 -8.03
N SER A 45 7.87 -14.52 -8.73
CA SER A 45 8.25 -14.31 -10.14
C SER A 45 9.73 -14.00 -10.35
N GLY A 46 10.42 -13.54 -9.30
CA GLY A 46 11.80 -13.02 -9.38
C GLY A 46 11.90 -11.55 -9.78
N VAL A 47 10.78 -10.91 -10.13
CA VAL A 47 10.72 -9.46 -10.37
C VAL A 47 10.76 -8.73 -9.02
N HIS A 48 11.45 -7.60 -8.96
CA HIS A 48 11.42 -6.74 -7.77
C HIS A 48 10.02 -6.14 -7.57
N ILE A 49 9.46 -6.31 -6.37
CA ILE A 49 8.09 -5.89 -6.05
C ILE A 49 8.11 -4.81 -4.98
N LYS A 50 7.38 -3.73 -5.22
CA LYS A 50 7.01 -2.74 -4.20
C LYS A 50 5.57 -2.97 -3.77
N MET A 51 5.37 -3.30 -2.49
CA MET A 51 4.06 -3.62 -1.93
C MET A 51 3.53 -2.44 -1.11
N SER A 52 2.56 -1.72 -1.67
CA SER A 52 1.74 -0.73 -0.97
C SER A 52 0.59 -1.43 -0.23
N GLY A 53 0.91 -2.06 0.89
CA GLY A 53 -0.07 -2.74 1.73
C GLY A 53 -0.96 -1.80 2.53
N ILE A 54 -2.01 -2.33 3.18
CA ILE A 54 -2.94 -1.51 3.97
C ILE A 54 -2.33 -0.91 5.24
N ASN A 55 -1.23 -1.46 5.75
CA ASN A 55 -0.43 -0.83 6.80
C ASN A 55 0.15 0.54 6.36
N LEU A 56 0.48 0.70 5.07
CA LEU A 56 0.91 1.97 4.48
C LEU A 56 -0.30 2.82 4.10
N THR A 57 -1.17 2.27 3.26
CA THR A 57 -2.19 3.08 2.57
C THR A 57 -3.27 3.66 3.48
N ARG A 58 -3.49 3.08 4.67
CA ARG A 58 -4.34 3.69 5.71
C ARG A 58 -3.80 5.01 6.28
N GLN A 59 -2.53 5.33 6.02
CA GLN A 59 -1.95 6.64 6.38
C GLN A 59 -2.37 7.73 5.38
N CYS A 60 -2.84 7.35 4.19
CA CYS A 60 -3.36 8.26 3.17
C CYS A 60 -4.85 8.57 3.39
N CYS A 61 -5.18 9.10 4.57
CA CYS A 61 -6.55 9.41 4.95
C CYS A 61 -6.97 10.80 4.46
N LEU A 62 -7.83 10.84 3.44
CA LEU A 62 -8.41 12.06 2.91
C LEU A 62 -9.65 12.48 3.71
N THR A 63 -9.76 13.77 3.99
CA THR A 63 -10.84 14.36 4.77
C THR A 63 -11.68 15.30 3.91
N TYR A 64 -12.82 15.76 4.44
CA TYR A 64 -13.60 16.82 3.78
C TYR A 64 -12.80 18.09 3.52
N GLY A 65 -11.79 18.41 4.34
CA GLY A 65 -10.88 19.52 4.07
C GLY A 65 -10.09 19.35 2.78
N HIS A 66 -9.62 18.13 2.49
CA HIS A 66 -8.92 17.81 1.24
C HIS A 66 -9.87 17.82 0.04
N VAL A 67 -11.13 17.36 0.22
CA VAL A 67 -12.17 17.45 -0.82
C VAL A 67 -12.40 18.90 -1.24
N GLN A 68 -12.49 19.83 -0.28
CA GLN A 68 -12.62 21.26 -0.62
C GLN A 68 -11.42 21.76 -1.41
N LYS A 69 -10.20 21.34 -1.07
CA LYS A 69 -8.99 21.67 -1.85
C LYS A 69 -9.04 21.13 -3.28
N PHE A 70 -9.58 19.94 -3.51
CA PHE A 70 -9.81 19.44 -4.86
C PHE A 70 -10.81 20.31 -5.62
N ARG A 71 -11.91 20.72 -4.99
CA ARG A 71 -12.91 21.61 -5.61
C ARG A 71 -12.34 22.99 -5.94
N GLU A 72 -11.49 23.55 -5.07
CA GLU A 72 -10.77 24.82 -5.29
C GLU A 72 -9.82 24.77 -6.50
N ILE A 73 -9.22 23.62 -6.82
CA ILE A 73 -8.37 23.46 -8.02
C ILE A 73 -9.19 23.65 -9.31
N GLY A 74 -10.47 23.26 -9.31
CA GLY A 74 -11.43 23.62 -10.35
C GLY A 74 -11.28 22.91 -11.70
N THR A 75 -10.28 22.05 -11.88
CA THR A 75 -10.13 21.24 -13.09
C THR A 75 -11.15 20.11 -13.13
N LYS A 76 -11.48 19.60 -14.33
CA LYS A 76 -12.41 18.46 -14.48
C LYS A 76 -11.95 17.25 -13.67
N ALA A 77 -10.64 16.95 -13.71
CA ALA A 77 -10.05 15.86 -12.95
C ALA A 77 -10.16 16.10 -11.43
N ALA A 78 -9.93 17.34 -10.97
CA ALA A 78 -10.02 17.67 -9.54
C ALA A 78 -11.46 17.61 -9.02
N VAL A 79 -12.44 18.09 -9.80
CA VAL A 79 -13.87 17.99 -9.43
C VAL A 79 -14.29 16.52 -9.35
N PHE A 80 -13.90 15.69 -10.32
CA PHE A 80 -14.19 14.26 -10.28
C PHE A 80 -13.52 13.57 -9.09
N ALA A 81 -12.26 13.89 -8.80
CA ALA A 81 -11.56 13.37 -7.63
C ALA A 81 -12.25 13.79 -6.31
N ALA A 82 -12.78 15.01 -6.24
CA ALA A 82 -13.57 15.49 -5.11
C ALA A 82 -14.84 14.65 -4.90
N GLU A 83 -15.61 14.41 -5.96
CA GLU A 83 -16.84 13.61 -5.91
C GLU A 83 -16.57 12.17 -5.49
N LEU A 84 -15.54 11.54 -6.07
CA LEU A 84 -15.15 10.17 -5.73
C LEU A 84 -14.70 10.06 -4.27
N THR A 85 -13.87 11.01 -3.80
CA THR A 85 -13.37 11.01 -2.42
C THR A 85 -14.51 11.26 -1.43
N GLU A 86 -15.42 12.19 -1.73
CA GLU A 86 -16.58 12.48 -0.89
C GLU A 86 -17.52 11.28 -0.75
N PHE A 87 -17.75 10.55 -1.85
CA PHE A 87 -18.50 9.29 -1.83
C PHE A 87 -17.87 8.27 -0.87
N PHE A 88 -16.55 8.04 -0.98
CA PHE A 88 -15.86 7.09 -0.11
C PHE A 88 -15.85 7.51 1.36
N ILE A 89 -15.78 8.82 1.66
CA ILE A 89 -15.89 9.31 3.04
C ILE A 89 -17.28 8.98 3.58
N GLY A 90 -18.34 9.18 2.78
CA GLY A 90 -19.71 8.80 3.13
C GLY A 90 -19.84 7.32 3.50
N THR A 91 -19.34 6.43 2.63
CA THR A 91 -19.37 4.97 2.88
C THR A 91 -18.61 4.59 4.16
N THR A 92 -17.43 5.18 4.38
CA THR A 92 -16.60 4.85 5.55
C THR A 92 -17.25 5.33 6.85
N LYS A 93 -17.92 6.49 6.82
CA LYS A 93 -18.68 7.02 7.96
C LYS A 93 -19.84 6.09 8.33
N GLU A 94 -20.56 5.57 7.34
CA GLU A 94 -21.68 4.64 7.55
C GLU A 94 -21.21 3.28 8.08
N SER A 95 -20.10 2.75 7.55
CA SER A 95 -19.64 1.40 7.89
C SER A 95 -18.77 1.32 9.15
N ALA A 96 -18.07 2.40 9.51
CA ALA A 96 -17.02 2.36 10.55
C ALA A 96 -16.92 3.63 11.41
N SER A 97 -17.82 4.62 11.26
CA SER A 97 -17.79 5.88 12.01
C SER A 97 -16.48 6.67 11.90
N LEU A 98 -15.70 6.47 10.83
CA LEU A 98 -14.45 7.18 10.59
C LEU A 98 -14.70 8.49 9.81
N SER A 99 -13.88 9.51 10.06
CA SER A 99 -14.04 10.87 9.51
C SER A 99 -13.24 11.14 8.22
N GLY A 100 -12.93 10.09 7.44
CA GLY A 100 -12.17 10.20 6.19
C GLY A 100 -12.19 8.92 5.35
N ALA A 101 -11.54 8.97 4.19
CA ALA A 101 -11.40 7.85 3.28
C ALA A 101 -9.92 7.62 2.93
N ASN A 102 -9.50 6.36 2.93
CA ASN A 102 -8.13 6.02 2.57
C ASN A 102 -8.00 5.89 1.05
N MET A 103 -7.07 6.63 0.46
CA MET A 103 -6.77 6.51 -0.97
C MET A 103 -5.69 5.45 -1.16
N HIS A 104 -6.10 4.22 -1.47
CA HIS A 104 -5.21 3.07 -1.50
C HIS A 104 -4.29 3.03 -2.72
N ASP A 105 -4.86 2.93 -3.91
CA ASP A 105 -4.12 2.60 -5.14
C ASP A 105 -3.14 3.71 -5.56
N ALA A 106 -3.47 4.96 -5.25
CA ALA A 106 -2.61 6.11 -5.56
C ALA A 106 -1.25 6.03 -4.85
N CYS A 107 -1.13 5.34 -3.71
CA CYS A 107 0.17 5.13 -3.05
C CYS A 107 1.13 4.31 -3.91
N ALA A 108 0.65 3.28 -4.63
CA ALA A 108 1.48 2.48 -5.52
C ALA A 108 2.01 3.31 -6.71
N VAL A 109 1.19 4.22 -7.22
CA VAL A 109 1.60 5.16 -8.29
C VAL A 109 2.58 6.20 -7.75
N ALA A 110 2.28 6.81 -6.60
CA ALA A 110 3.14 7.80 -5.97
C ALA A 110 4.54 7.24 -5.67
N TRP A 111 4.65 5.96 -5.27
CA TRP A 111 5.94 5.31 -5.06
C TRP A 111 6.79 5.25 -6.34
N VAL A 112 6.17 5.08 -7.50
CA VAL A 112 6.88 5.06 -8.78
C VAL A 112 7.33 6.48 -9.16
N ILE A 113 6.50 7.48 -8.89
CA ILE A 113 6.78 8.89 -9.23
C ILE A 113 7.90 9.46 -8.35
N ASP A 114 7.76 9.31 -7.03
CA ASP A 114 8.74 9.80 -6.05
C ASP A 114 8.90 8.77 -4.93
N PRO A 115 9.94 7.92 -5.01
CA PRO A 115 10.21 6.91 -3.99
C PRO A 115 10.49 7.48 -2.60
N SER A 116 10.88 8.76 -2.48
CA SER A 116 11.16 9.38 -1.19
C SER A 116 9.90 9.67 -0.36
N LEU A 117 8.71 9.57 -0.96
CA LEU A 117 7.44 9.71 -0.26
C LEU A 117 7.13 8.53 0.67
N ILE A 118 7.75 7.38 0.43
CA ILE A 118 7.45 6.14 1.15
C ILE A 118 8.73 5.62 1.77
N ARG A 119 8.71 5.51 3.10
CA ARG A 119 9.72 4.76 3.82
C ARG A 119 9.32 3.28 3.82
N SER A 120 10.28 2.46 3.43
CA SER A 120 10.06 1.05 3.12
C SER A 120 11.19 0.18 3.66
N ALA A 121 10.98 -1.13 3.62
CA ALA A 121 12.00 -2.11 3.94
C ALA A 121 11.93 -3.32 3.00
N GLU A 122 13.10 -3.79 2.56
CA GLU A 122 13.23 -5.07 1.86
C GLU A 122 12.94 -6.22 2.81
N MET A 123 12.06 -7.14 2.40
CA MET A 123 11.72 -8.30 3.20
C MET A 123 11.31 -9.50 2.35
N ARG A 124 11.35 -10.69 2.97
CA ARG A 124 10.70 -11.85 2.39
C ARG A 124 9.19 -11.73 2.61
N ILE A 125 8.42 -11.77 1.54
CA ILE A 125 6.96 -11.80 1.56
C ILE A 125 6.50 -13.07 0.83
N ASP A 126 5.81 -13.94 1.55
CA ASP A 126 5.17 -15.14 1.02
C ASP A 126 3.65 -15.00 1.07
N ILE A 127 2.94 -15.72 0.21
CA ILE A 127 1.47 -15.76 0.23
C ILE A 127 1.01 -17.09 0.82
N GLU A 128 0.20 -17.03 1.86
CA GLU A 128 -0.40 -18.20 2.48
C GLU A 128 -1.57 -18.72 1.62
N LEU A 129 -1.53 -19.99 1.24
CA LEU A 129 -2.48 -20.61 0.30
C LEU A 129 -3.37 -21.70 0.93
N LYS A 130 -3.00 -22.22 2.09
CA LYS A 130 -3.51 -23.47 2.65
C LYS A 130 -4.22 -23.29 3.99
N GLY A 131 -3.83 -22.29 4.78
CA GLY A 131 -4.35 -22.11 6.13
C GLY A 131 -5.86 -21.88 6.18
N GLU A 132 -6.55 -22.52 7.13
CA GLU A 132 -7.99 -22.34 7.36
C GLU A 132 -8.35 -20.88 7.69
N TYR A 133 -7.53 -20.23 8.51
CA TYR A 133 -7.77 -18.84 8.97
C TYR A 133 -6.87 -17.81 8.27
N THR A 134 -5.84 -18.25 7.57
CA THR A 134 -4.76 -17.39 7.08
C THR A 134 -4.58 -17.38 5.57
N ARG A 135 -5.42 -18.11 4.82
CA ARG A 135 -5.38 -18.06 3.35
C ARG A 135 -5.52 -16.62 2.83
N GLY A 136 -4.62 -16.21 1.94
CA GLY A 136 -4.52 -14.86 1.40
C GLY A 136 -3.70 -13.88 2.25
N MET A 137 -3.12 -14.31 3.37
CA MET A 137 -2.19 -13.48 4.14
C MET A 137 -0.88 -13.28 3.36
N THR A 138 -0.39 -12.04 3.32
CA THR A 138 1.01 -11.73 3.03
C THR A 138 1.85 -11.97 4.27
N VAL A 139 2.59 -13.08 4.28
CA VAL A 139 3.48 -13.46 5.38
C VAL A 139 4.80 -12.71 5.23
N CYS A 140 4.92 -11.60 5.96
CA CYS A 140 6.05 -10.68 5.89
C CYS A 140 7.10 -10.97 6.98
N ASP A 141 8.34 -11.28 6.59
CA ASP A 141 9.44 -11.47 7.54
C ASP A 141 10.00 -10.15 8.07
N CYS A 142 9.35 -9.64 9.11
CA CYS A 142 9.69 -8.36 9.73
C CYS A 142 10.71 -8.47 10.88
N ARG A 143 11.32 -9.64 11.11
CA ARG A 143 12.21 -9.84 12.27
C ARG A 143 13.39 -8.88 12.30
N HIS A 144 13.82 -8.42 11.13
CA HIS A 144 14.92 -7.46 10.96
C HIS A 144 14.53 -6.01 11.28
N LEU A 145 13.24 -5.74 11.51
CA LEU A 145 12.66 -4.45 11.86
C LEU A 145 12.37 -4.30 13.36
N ARG A 146 12.82 -5.24 14.20
CA ARG A 146 12.55 -5.19 15.65
C ARG A 146 13.40 -4.13 16.35
N GLY A 147 12.75 -3.22 17.08
CA GLY A 147 13.42 -2.17 17.85
C GLY A 147 13.89 -2.58 19.25
N THR A 148 14.52 -1.63 19.95
CA THR A 148 14.81 -1.72 21.39
C THR A 148 13.70 -1.15 22.26
N ASP A 149 12.80 -0.36 21.68
CA ASP A 149 11.63 0.18 22.37
C ASP A 149 10.47 -0.83 22.30
N PRO A 150 10.04 -1.43 23.43
CA PRO A 150 8.94 -2.40 23.44
C PRO A 150 7.58 -1.79 23.10
N ALA A 151 7.43 -0.46 23.10
CA ALA A 151 6.20 0.20 22.64
C ALA A 151 6.08 0.27 21.12
N VAL A 152 7.19 0.05 20.39
CA VAL A 152 7.25 0.07 18.93
C VAL A 152 7.32 -1.35 18.42
N ASP A 153 6.18 -1.88 17.97
CA ASP A 153 6.10 -3.26 17.45
C ASP A 153 6.97 -3.46 16.19
N LEU A 154 6.93 -2.51 15.25
CA LEU A 154 7.72 -2.51 14.02
C LEU A 154 8.49 -1.19 13.85
N CYS A 155 9.83 -1.24 13.88
CA CYS A 155 10.65 -0.11 13.44
C CYS A 155 10.61 0.02 11.92
N ARG A 156 10.66 1.25 11.40
CA ARG A 156 10.66 1.50 9.95
C ARG A 156 12.08 1.56 9.36
N ILE A 157 13.11 1.32 10.17
CA ILE A 157 14.50 1.15 9.73
C ILE A 157 14.93 -0.26 10.15
N PRO A 158 15.58 -1.03 9.26
CA PRO A 158 16.27 -2.27 9.62
C PRO A 158 17.25 -2.06 10.77
N THR A 159 17.06 -2.81 11.85
CA THR A 159 17.90 -2.75 13.06
C THR A 159 18.89 -3.92 13.13
N MET A 160 18.70 -4.93 12.29
CA MET A 160 19.56 -6.10 12.20
C MET A 160 19.54 -6.71 10.78
N PRO A 161 20.45 -7.63 10.45
CA PRO A 161 20.43 -8.32 9.15
C PRO A 161 19.16 -9.16 8.93
N VAL A 162 18.77 -9.31 7.66
CA VAL A 162 17.67 -10.20 7.25
C VAL A 162 17.98 -11.64 7.66
N ARG A 163 16.97 -12.37 8.14
CA ARG A 163 17.06 -13.78 8.53
C ARG A 163 16.31 -14.67 7.54
N GLY A 164 16.77 -15.91 7.38
CA GLY A 164 16.05 -16.90 6.56
C GLY A 164 16.24 -16.67 5.05
N ARG A 165 15.14 -16.68 4.30
CA ARG A 165 15.18 -16.50 2.84
C ARG A 165 15.50 -15.05 2.50
N ARG A 166 16.16 -14.84 1.37
CA ARG A 166 16.46 -13.49 0.86
C ARG A 166 15.15 -12.72 0.59
N PRO A 167 15.17 -11.38 0.75
CA PRO A 167 14.06 -10.54 0.33
C PRO A 167 13.66 -10.78 -1.13
N ASN A 168 12.36 -10.70 -1.40
CA ASN A 168 11.78 -10.75 -2.75
C ASN A 168 10.90 -9.52 -3.05
N ALA A 169 10.67 -8.68 -2.05
CA ALA A 169 9.86 -7.48 -2.18
C ALA A 169 10.34 -6.42 -1.19
N GLU A 170 9.91 -5.20 -1.45
CA GLU A 170 10.04 -4.04 -0.59
C GLU A 170 8.63 -3.64 -0.14
N ALA A 171 8.37 -3.63 1.16
CA ALA A 171 7.08 -3.23 1.71
C ALA A 171 7.11 -1.78 2.18
N GLY A 172 6.11 -1.00 1.80
CA GLY A 172 5.95 0.37 2.32
C GLY A 172 5.46 0.34 3.76
N LEU A 173 6.05 1.17 4.61
CA LEU A 173 5.79 1.19 6.05
C LEU A 173 5.25 2.54 6.54
N GLU A 174 5.69 3.63 5.93
CA GLU A 174 5.33 4.99 6.35
C GLU A 174 5.23 5.91 5.13
N LEU A 175 4.17 6.72 5.09
CA LEU A 175 3.89 7.67 4.02
C LEU A 175 4.17 9.09 4.51
N ASP A 176 4.96 9.84 3.75
CA ASP A 176 5.02 11.29 3.86
C ASP A 176 3.73 11.91 3.27
N PHE A 177 2.68 11.90 4.09
CA PHE A 177 1.34 12.32 3.66
C PHE A 177 1.28 13.79 3.21
N PRO A 178 1.93 14.76 3.88
CA PRO A 178 1.98 16.14 3.39
C PRO A 178 2.58 16.25 1.98
N ARG A 179 3.75 15.65 1.72
CA ARG A 179 4.34 15.69 0.37
C ARG A 179 3.56 14.87 -0.66
N PHE A 180 2.89 13.80 -0.23
CA PHE A 180 1.95 13.08 -1.09
C PHE A 180 0.79 13.99 -1.54
N LEU A 181 0.23 14.80 -0.64
CA LEU A 181 -0.82 15.75 -0.99
C LEU A 181 -0.32 16.83 -1.96
N GLU A 182 0.91 17.33 -1.78
CA GLU A 182 1.53 18.25 -2.73
C GLU A 182 1.64 17.64 -4.14
N LEU A 183 2.11 16.40 -4.23
CA LEU A 183 2.17 15.66 -5.49
C LEU A 183 0.76 15.50 -6.11
N LEU A 184 -0.23 15.13 -5.31
CA LEU A 184 -1.60 14.92 -5.77
C LEU A 184 -2.23 16.23 -6.26
N TYR A 185 -2.14 17.31 -5.49
CA TYR A 185 -2.67 18.62 -5.90
C TYR A 185 -1.94 19.15 -7.13
N GLY A 186 -0.61 19.00 -7.19
CA GLY A 186 0.19 19.37 -8.36
C GLY A 186 -0.26 18.62 -9.61
N THR A 187 -0.52 17.32 -9.48
CA THR A 187 -1.02 16.47 -10.57
C THR A 187 -2.41 16.93 -11.03
N LEU A 188 -3.35 17.15 -10.11
CA LEU A 188 -4.72 17.56 -10.44
C LEU A 188 -4.78 18.93 -11.15
N LYS A 189 -3.84 19.84 -10.84
CA LYS A 189 -3.72 21.15 -11.50
C LYS A 189 -3.27 21.06 -12.97
N GLN A 190 -2.66 19.95 -13.40
CA GLN A 190 -2.14 19.79 -14.76
C GLN A 190 -3.19 19.37 -15.78
N TYR A 191 -4.37 18.92 -15.33
CA TYR A 191 -5.45 18.48 -16.21
C TYR A 191 -6.35 19.68 -16.53
N ASN A 192 -6.31 20.21 -17.76
CA ASN A 192 -7.23 21.28 -18.20
C ASN A 192 -8.59 20.72 -18.63
#